data_AF-A0A6C0ADX8-F1
#
_entry.id   AF-A0A6C0ADX8-F1
#
_cell.length_a   1.000
_cell.length_b   1.000
_cell.length_c   1.000
_cell.angle_alpha   90.00
_cell.angle_beta   90.00
_cell.angle_gamma   90.00
#
_symmetry.space_group_name_H-M   'P 1'
#
loop_
_entity.id
_entity.type
_entity.pdbx_description
1 polymer ?
#
loop_
_entity_poly.entity_id
_entity_poly.type
_entity_poly.pdbx_seq_one_letter_code
_entity_poly.pdbx_strand_id
1 'polypeptide(L)'
;MNFNFFLHIIKMESVKIAYKIFKKKYPNLKISRGAVKYLSDILDRIYNKITVKVYKKDITKPIKQNFSKEMSKYIINFAFNNIEKFNKKDSLDLVYNYKKIKEDLNSNEEFAITIFSAIEYTCYYILSTIEYSKDVRERNILMSIRNDEELSNLVEHI
;
A
#
# COMPACT_ATOMS: atom_id res chain seq x y z
N MET A 1 29.30 -15.22 4.75
CA MET A 1 27.85 -15.27 5.07
C MET A 1 27.11 -14.93 3.78
N ASN A 2 26.67 -15.94 3.03
CA ASN A 2 26.05 -15.75 1.73
C ASN A 2 24.63 -15.20 1.93
N PHE A 3 24.44 -13.91 1.66
CA PHE A 3 23.11 -13.33 1.48
C PHE A 3 22.58 -13.82 0.13
N ASN A 4 21.93 -14.98 0.13
CA ASN A 4 21.04 -15.38 -0.95
C ASN A 4 19.88 -14.37 -1.00
N PHE A 5 20.10 -13.25 -1.69
CA PHE A 5 19.04 -12.36 -2.17
C PHE A 5 18.30 -13.11 -3.29
N PHE A 6 17.55 -14.16 -2.92
CA PHE A 6 16.50 -14.64 -3.81
C PHE A 6 15.46 -13.53 -3.86
N LEU A 7 15.25 -12.99 -5.07
CA LEU A 7 14.04 -12.29 -5.47
C LEU A 7 12.85 -13.25 -5.29
N HIS A 8 12.49 -13.54 -4.04
CA HIS A 8 11.18 -14.08 -3.73
C HIS A 8 10.23 -12.91 -3.93
N ILE A 9 9.54 -12.89 -5.07
CA ILE A 9 8.35 -12.08 -5.24
C ILE A 9 7.38 -12.62 -4.19
N ILE A 10 7.39 -12.01 -3.00
CA ILE A 10 6.44 -12.34 -1.95
C ILE A 10 5.09 -11.88 -2.49
N LYS A 11 4.24 -12.86 -2.77
CA LYS A 11 2.93 -12.58 -3.33
C LYS A 11 2.01 -12.14 -2.20
N MET A 12 1.87 -10.83 -2.06
CA MET A 12 0.93 -10.24 -1.12
C MET A 12 -0.51 -10.66 -1.46
N GLU A 13 -1.40 -10.73 -0.46
CA GLU A 13 -2.84 -10.91 -0.69
C GLU A 13 -3.50 -9.61 -1.20
N SER A 14 -2.89 -8.98 -2.20
CA SER A 14 -3.21 -7.65 -2.73
C SER A 14 -4.67 -7.51 -3.16
N VAL A 15 -5.25 -8.54 -3.79
CA VAL A 15 -6.68 -8.60 -4.14
C VAL A 15 -7.57 -8.45 -2.90
N LYS A 16 -7.25 -9.18 -1.83
CA LYS A 16 -8.02 -9.17 -0.59
C LYS A 16 -7.84 -7.87 0.18
N ILE A 17 -6.62 -7.31 0.17
CA ILE A 17 -6.30 -6.00 0.75
C ILE A 17 -7.10 -4.91 0.03
N ALA A 18 -6.98 -4.84 -1.30
CA ALA A 18 -7.71 -3.90 -2.15
C ALA A 18 -9.22 -3.96 -1.90
N TYR A 19 -9.80 -5.16 -1.88
CA TYR A 19 -11.23 -5.34 -1.63
C TYR A 19 -11.65 -4.92 -0.21
N LYS A 20 -10.87 -5.27 0.82
CA LYS A 20 -11.18 -4.87 2.20
C LYS A 20 -11.09 -3.37 2.42
N ILE A 21 -10.06 -2.71 1.88
CA ILE A 21 -9.90 -1.25 1.96
C ILE A 21 -11.07 -0.58 1.22
N PHE A 22 -11.40 -1.06 0.01
CA PHE A 22 -12.56 -0.59 -0.72
C PHE A 22 -13.85 -0.69 0.11
N LYS A 23 -14.11 -1.84 0.75
CA LYS A 23 -15.33 -2.03 1.55
C LYS A 23 -15.35 -1.23 2.85
N LYS A 24 -14.20 -0.97 3.48
CA LYS A 24 -14.13 -0.06 4.63
C LYS A 24 -14.44 1.39 4.21
N LYS A 25 -13.93 1.82 3.06
CA LYS A 25 -14.13 3.19 2.56
C LYS A 25 -15.54 3.40 1.97
N TYR A 26 -16.04 2.44 1.20
CA TYR A 26 -17.32 2.50 0.49
C TYR A 26 -18.17 1.25 0.75
N PRO A 27 -18.78 1.11 1.93
CA PRO A 27 -19.52 -0.10 2.30
C PRO A 27 -20.67 -0.40 1.32
N ASN A 28 -21.32 0.65 0.82
CA ASN A 28 -22.53 0.57 -0.01
C ASN A 28 -22.26 0.48 -1.51
N LEU A 29 -21.02 0.69 -1.97
CA LEU A 29 -20.68 0.63 -3.39
C LEU A 29 -20.26 -0.78 -3.79
N LYS A 30 -20.47 -1.11 -5.07
CA LYS A 30 -19.92 -2.32 -5.68
C LYS A 30 -18.63 -1.98 -6.41
N ILE A 31 -17.70 -2.92 -6.42
CA ILE A 31 -16.47 -2.86 -7.20
C ILE A 31 -16.41 -4.06 -8.13
N SER A 32 -16.11 -3.82 -9.40
CA SER A 32 -15.94 -4.89 -10.38
C SER A 32 -14.67 -5.71 -10.10
N ARG A 33 -14.64 -6.98 -10.54
CA ARG A 33 -13.44 -7.82 -10.44
C ARG A 33 -12.23 -7.21 -11.15
N GLY A 34 -12.44 -6.61 -12.33
CA GLY A 34 -11.39 -5.91 -13.08
C GLY A 34 -10.80 -4.74 -12.29
N ALA A 35 -11.66 -3.94 -11.65
CA ALA A 35 -11.22 -2.85 -10.78
C ALA A 35 -10.39 -3.34 -9.58
N VAL A 36 -10.84 -4.40 -8.89
CA VAL A 36 -10.08 -4.98 -7.78
C VAL A 36 -8.72 -5.50 -8.25
N LYS A 37 -8.69 -6.20 -9.39
CA LYS A 37 -7.46 -6.75 -9.98
C LYS A 37 -6.48 -5.64 -10.34
N TYR A 38 -6.96 -4.59 -11.02
CA TYR A 38 -6.12 -3.47 -11.41
C TYR A 38 -5.55 -2.73 -10.20
N LEU A 39 -6.36 -2.50 -9.16
CA LEU A 39 -5.89 -1.94 -7.90
C LEU A 39 -4.84 -2.84 -7.24
N SER A 40 -5.10 -4.16 -7.19
CA SER A 40 -4.16 -5.11 -6.60
C SER A 40 -2.82 -5.17 -7.32
N ASP A 41 -2.81 -5.08 -8.65
CA ASP A 41 -1.59 -5.08 -9.46
C ASP A 41 -0.72 -3.86 -9.15
N ILE A 42 -1.33 -2.69 -8.93
CA ILE A 42 -0.63 -1.47 -8.48
C ILE A 42 -0.04 -1.67 -7.08
N LEU A 43 -0.82 -2.22 -6.14
CA LEU A 43 -0.36 -2.47 -4.78
C LEU A 43 0.80 -3.47 -4.74
N ASP A 44 0.78 -4.50 -5.58
CA ASP A 44 1.88 -5.47 -5.71
C ASP A 44 3.15 -4.83 -6.26
N ARG A 45 3.05 -3.96 -7.26
CA ARG A 45 4.21 -3.20 -7.79
C ARG A 45 4.82 -2.30 -6.72
N ILE A 46 3.99 -1.56 -5.99
CA ILE A 46 4.42 -0.74 -4.86
C ILE A 46 5.11 -1.59 -3.79
N TYR A 47 4.48 -2.69 -3.38
CA TYR A 47 5.03 -3.60 -2.38
C TYR A 47 6.42 -4.08 -2.81
N ASN A 48 6.56 -4.56 -4.05
CA ASN A 48 7.85 -5.01 -4.59
C ASN A 48 8.89 -3.87 -4.61
N LYS A 49 8.52 -2.67 -5.06
CA LYS A 49 9.44 -1.52 -5.09
C LYS A 49 9.97 -1.13 -3.72
N ILE A 50 9.13 -1.15 -2.70
CA ILE A 50 9.51 -0.76 -1.33
C ILE A 50 10.29 -1.91 -0.65
N THR A 51 10.00 -3.18 -0.98
CA THR A 51 10.66 -4.34 -0.37
C THR A 51 11.97 -4.77 -1.06
N VAL A 52 12.18 -4.45 -2.34
CA VAL A 52 13.39 -4.82 -3.10
C VAL A 52 14.67 -4.09 -2.60
N LYS A 53 14.55 -3.10 -1.71
CA LYS A 53 15.68 -2.28 -1.23
C LYS A 53 15.76 -2.13 0.29
N VAL A 54 15.38 -3.17 1.03
CA VAL A 54 15.28 -3.04 2.50
C VAL A 54 16.64 -3.16 3.16
N TYR A 55 17.16 -1.99 3.52
CA TYR A 55 18.24 -1.86 4.49
C TYR A 55 17.62 -1.73 5.89
N LYS A 56 18.03 -2.61 6.81
CA LYS A 56 17.57 -2.66 8.22
C LYS A 56 17.76 -1.35 9.03
N LYS A 57 18.36 -0.30 8.47
CA LYS A 57 18.76 0.92 9.20
C LYS A 57 17.82 2.12 9.02
N ASP A 58 17.05 2.22 7.93
CA ASP A 58 16.10 3.33 7.74
C ASP A 58 14.81 2.81 7.11
N ILE A 59 13.79 2.65 7.96
CA ILE A 59 12.47 2.12 7.57
C ILE A 59 11.70 3.07 6.64
N THR A 60 12.07 4.36 6.60
CA THR A 60 11.39 5.39 5.79
C THR A 60 12.03 5.61 4.42
N LYS A 61 13.31 5.23 4.26
CA LYS A 61 14.06 5.45 3.02
C LYS A 61 13.40 4.86 1.78
N PRO A 62 12.87 3.62 1.79
CA PRO A 62 12.16 3.07 0.64
C PRO A 62 10.92 3.88 0.26
N ILE A 63 10.21 4.48 1.23
CA ILE A 63 9.06 5.35 0.94
C ILE A 63 9.55 6.62 0.23
N LYS A 64 10.53 7.32 0.81
CA LYS A 64 11.07 8.58 0.25
C LYS A 64 11.68 8.42 -1.15
N GLN A 65 12.10 7.21 -1.53
CA GLN A 65 12.68 6.92 -2.84
C GLN A 65 11.65 6.61 -3.92
N ASN A 66 10.45 6.16 -3.54
CA ASN A 66 9.44 5.68 -4.50
C ASN A 66 8.20 6.57 -4.57
N PHE A 67 7.98 7.43 -3.57
CA PHE A 67 6.85 8.37 -3.53
C PHE A 67 7.35 9.81 -3.60
N SER A 68 6.47 10.71 -4.04
CA SER A 68 6.75 12.15 -3.96
C SER A 68 6.99 12.58 -2.50
N LYS A 69 7.53 13.79 -2.33
CA LYS A 69 7.73 14.40 -1.00
C LYS A 69 6.43 14.53 -0.21
N GLU A 70 5.34 14.91 -0.88
CA GLU A 70 4.00 15.09 -0.27
C GLU A 70 3.46 13.74 0.21
N MET A 71 3.27 12.78 -0.70
CA MET A 71 2.85 11.41 -0.35
C MET A 71 3.74 10.76 0.71
N SER A 72 5.07 10.90 0.61
CA SER A 72 5.99 10.33 1.60
C SER A 72 5.72 10.87 3.00
N LYS A 73 5.43 12.16 3.15
CA LYS A 73 5.13 12.78 4.43
C LYS A 73 3.86 12.17 5.05
N TYR A 74 2.80 12.02 4.25
CA TYR A 74 1.55 11.42 4.72
C TYR A 74 1.71 9.94 5.08
N ILE A 75 2.40 9.16 4.23
CA ILE A 75 2.67 7.74 4.48
C ILE A 75 3.48 7.56 5.76
N ILE A 76 4.56 8.34 5.95
CA ILE A 76 5.43 8.23 7.13
C ILE A 76 4.67 8.62 8.40
N ASN A 77 3.89 9.69 8.37
CA ASN A 77 3.06 10.08 9.52
C ASN A 77 2.03 9.00 9.85
N PHE A 78 1.36 8.44 8.83
CA PHE A 78 0.41 7.34 9.03
C PHE A 78 1.09 6.09 9.61
N ALA A 79 2.30 5.77 9.14
CA ALA A 79 3.10 4.67 9.67
C ALA A 79 3.49 4.89 11.13
N PHE A 80 4.02 6.06 11.49
CA PHE A 80 4.41 6.36 12.87
C PHE A 80 3.23 6.38 13.83
N ASN A 81 2.06 6.89 13.42
CA ASN A 81 0.84 6.80 14.23
C ASN A 81 0.46 5.34 14.52
N ASN A 82 0.57 4.45 13.54
CA ASN A 82 0.33 3.01 13.74
C ASN A 82 1.41 2.35 14.61
N ILE A 83 2.67 2.74 14.46
CA ILE A 83 3.77 2.24 15.32
C ILE A 83 3.56 2.67 16.77
N GLU A 84 3.16 3.93 17.00
CA GLU A 84 2.85 4.43 18.34
C GLU A 84 1.70 3.64 18.98
N LYS A 85 0.61 3.41 18.24
CA LYS A 85 -0.50 2.56 18.67
C LYS A 85 -0.05 1.14 18.97
N PHE A 86 0.79 0.55 18.11
CA PHE A 86 1.38 -0.78 18.34
C PHE A 86 2.16 -0.83 19.66
N ASN A 87 3.03 0.14 19.90
CA ASN A 87 3.86 0.22 21.11
C ASN A 87 3.03 0.40 22.38
N LYS A 88 1.89 1.09 22.29
CA LYS A 88 0.90 1.22 23.38
C LYS A 88 -0.03 0.02 23.54
N LYS A 89 0.07 -0.99 22.65
CA LYS A 89 -0.84 -2.14 22.55
C LYS A 89 -2.29 -1.75 22.23
N ASP A 90 -2.46 -0.61 21.56
CA ASP A 90 -3.73 -0.13 21.04
C ASP A 90 -4.06 -0.77 19.68
N SER A 91 -5.32 -0.63 19.26
CA SER A 91 -5.75 -1.06 17.93
C SER A 91 -5.11 -0.20 16.84
N LEU A 92 -4.57 -0.87 15.82
CA LEU A 92 -4.02 -0.20 14.63
C LEU A 92 -5.15 0.29 13.72
N ASP A 93 -4.88 1.36 12.97
CA ASP A 93 -5.82 1.88 11.97
C ASP A 93 -5.78 1.09 10.65
N LEU A 94 -4.80 0.19 10.52
CA LEU A 94 -4.63 -0.70 9.38
C LEU A 94 -5.84 -1.63 9.20
N VAL A 95 -6.36 -1.68 7.98
CA VAL A 95 -7.41 -2.62 7.55
C VAL A 95 -6.91 -4.05 7.51
N TYR A 96 -5.64 -4.22 7.16
CA TYR A 96 -5.06 -5.53 6.94
C TYR A 96 -3.99 -5.87 7.97
N ASN A 97 -3.89 -7.17 8.28
CA ASN A 97 -2.97 -7.66 9.29
C ASN A 97 -1.53 -7.67 8.76
N TYR A 98 -0.66 -6.89 9.41
CA TYR A 98 0.76 -6.77 9.05
C TYR A 98 1.61 -8.01 9.37
N LYS A 99 1.10 -8.93 10.21
CA LYS A 99 1.84 -10.13 10.66
C LYS A 99 2.31 -11.01 9.49
N LYS A 100 1.49 -11.16 8.45
CA LYS A 100 1.86 -11.97 7.29
C LYS A 100 3.09 -11.43 6.57
N ILE A 101 3.17 -10.11 6.36
CA ILE A 101 4.34 -9.47 5.74
C ILE A 101 5.56 -9.52 6.67
N LYS A 102 5.36 -9.39 7.98
CA LYS A 102 6.44 -9.58 8.96
C LYS A 102 7.09 -10.96 8.81
N GLU A 103 6.27 -12.00 8.71
CA GLU A 103 6.70 -13.39 8.51
C GLU A 103 7.40 -13.54 7.16
N ASP A 104 6.77 -13.10 6.07
CA ASP A 104 7.30 -13.24 4.71
C ASP A 104 8.63 -12.50 4.52
N LEU A 105 8.80 -11.32 5.14
CA LEU A 105 10.01 -10.51 5.04
C LEU A 105 11.05 -10.79 6.13
N ASN A 106 10.75 -11.67 7.10
CA ASN A 106 11.57 -11.89 8.30
C ASN A 106 12.03 -10.56 8.93
N SER A 107 11.07 -9.65 9.13
CA SER A 107 11.32 -8.27 9.58
C SER A 107 10.82 -8.03 11.01
N ASN A 108 11.14 -6.86 11.57
CA ASN A 108 10.48 -6.39 12.79
C ASN A 108 9.08 -5.83 12.48
N GLU A 109 8.29 -5.60 13.52
CA GLU A 109 6.91 -5.11 13.47
C GLU A 109 6.83 -3.72 12.88
N GLU A 110 7.69 -2.79 13.33
CA GLU A 110 7.70 -1.41 12.85
C GLU A 110 7.91 -1.33 11.34
N PHE A 111 8.81 -2.16 10.82
CA PHE A 111 9.05 -2.27 9.40
C PHE A 111 7.82 -2.81 8.65
N ALA A 112 7.23 -3.91 9.12
CA ALA A 112 6.03 -4.47 8.51
C ALA A 112 4.84 -3.49 8.54
N ILE A 113 4.66 -2.76 9.64
CA ILE A 113 3.65 -1.70 9.79
C ILE A 113 3.92 -0.56 8.80
N THR A 114 5.18 -0.16 8.62
CA THR A 114 5.56 0.91 7.68
C THR A 114 5.26 0.53 6.23
N ILE A 115 5.59 -0.71 5.82
CA ILE A 115 5.27 -1.23 4.50
C ILE A 115 3.75 -1.26 4.26
N PHE A 116 2.99 -1.77 5.23
CA PHE A 116 1.52 -1.80 5.12
C PHE A 116 0.90 -0.42 5.08
N SER A 117 1.46 0.53 5.83
CA SER A 117 0.98 1.92 5.83
C SER A 117 1.13 2.55 4.46
N ALA A 118 2.21 2.27 3.73
CA ALA A 118 2.39 2.74 2.35
C ALA A 118 1.39 2.12 1.37
N ILE A 119 1.17 0.80 1.46
CA ILE A 119 0.21 0.08 0.62
C ILE A 119 -1.21 0.59 0.86
N GLU A 120 -1.60 0.65 2.13
CA GLU A 120 -2.96 1.03 2.52
C GLU A 120 -3.23 2.50 2.22
N TYR A 121 -2.29 3.40 2.51
CA TYR A 121 -2.40 4.81 2.14
C TYR A 121 -2.56 4.97 0.63
N THR A 122 -1.73 4.30 -0.18
CA THR A 122 -1.82 4.43 -1.64
C THR A 122 -3.16 3.91 -2.16
N CYS A 123 -3.64 2.79 -1.62
CA CYS A 123 -4.96 2.28 -1.95
C CYS A 123 -6.06 3.30 -1.58
N TYR A 124 -6.00 3.90 -0.39
CA TYR A 124 -6.94 4.94 0.01
C TYR A 124 -6.86 6.16 -0.89
N TYR A 125 -5.67 6.58 -1.30
CA TYR A 125 -5.47 7.77 -2.10
C TYR A 125 -6.09 7.57 -3.50
N ILE A 126 -5.74 6.49 -4.19
CA ILE A 126 -6.35 6.11 -5.48
C ILE A 126 -7.87 6.03 -5.35
N LEU A 127 -8.38 5.42 -4.28
CA LEU A 127 -9.81 5.31 -4.10
C LEU A 127 -10.49 6.66 -3.86
N SER A 128 -9.80 7.63 -3.26
CA SER A 128 -10.34 8.98 -2.94
C SER A 128 -10.42 9.88 -4.16
N THR A 129 -9.61 9.63 -5.19
CA THR A 129 -9.61 10.39 -6.44
C THR A 129 -10.66 9.87 -7.44
N ILE A 130 -11.36 8.77 -7.12
CA ILE A 130 -12.45 8.25 -7.93
C ILE A 130 -13.69 9.12 -7.81
N GLU A 131 -14.06 9.77 -8.90
CA GLU A 131 -15.40 10.29 -9.10
C GLU A 131 -16.40 9.13 -9.24
N TYR A 132 -17.33 9.01 -8.30
CA TYR A 132 -18.16 7.81 -8.20
C TYR A 132 -19.30 7.79 -9.21
N SER A 133 -19.53 6.59 -9.73
CA SER A 133 -20.86 6.12 -10.11
C SER A 133 -21.28 5.00 -9.14
N LYS A 134 -22.54 4.55 -9.17
CA LYS A 134 -23.05 3.46 -8.29
C LYS A 134 -22.14 2.21 -8.27
N ASP A 135 -21.38 1.97 -9.34
CA ASP A 135 -20.41 0.88 -9.45
C ASP A 135 -19.01 1.42 -9.79
N VAL A 136 -17.98 0.94 -9.09
CA VAL A 136 -16.57 1.21 -9.40
C VAL A 136 -16.04 0.18 -10.38
N ARG A 137 -15.69 0.64 -11.59
CA ARG A 137 -15.10 -0.16 -12.67
C ARG A 137 -13.64 0.21 -12.87
N GLU A 138 -12.92 -0.64 -13.59
CA GLU A 138 -11.49 -0.45 -13.88
C GLU A 138 -11.20 0.91 -14.53
N ARG A 139 -12.05 1.33 -15.48
CA ARG A 139 -11.98 2.65 -16.11
C ARG A 139 -12.03 3.81 -15.12
N ASN A 140 -12.77 3.68 -14.01
CA ASN A 140 -12.85 4.73 -13.01
C ASN A 140 -11.49 4.89 -12.33
N ILE A 141 -10.84 3.78 -11.96
CA ILE A 141 -9.50 3.79 -11.37
C ILE A 141 -8.47 4.36 -12.35
N LEU A 142 -8.52 3.92 -13.62
CA LEU A 142 -7.64 4.41 -14.68
C LEU A 142 -7.75 5.93 -14.87
N MET A 143 -8.98 6.46 -14.95
CA MET A 143 -9.19 7.90 -15.07
C MET A 143 -8.71 8.66 -13.84
N SER A 144 -8.94 8.11 -12.65
CA SER A 144 -8.53 8.76 -11.39
C SER A 144 -7.02 8.87 -11.28
N ILE A 145 -6.28 7.86 -11.74
CA ILE A 145 -4.82 7.89 -11.81
C ILE A 145 -4.35 8.89 -12.87
N ARG A 146 -4.95 8.88 -14.07
CA ARG A 146 -4.54 9.78 -15.16
C ARG A 146 -4.79 11.26 -14.87
N ASN A 147 -5.84 11.55 -14.10
CA ASN A 147 -6.23 12.92 -13.77
C ASN A 147 -5.48 13.48 -12.55
N ASP A 148 -4.75 12.64 -11.82
CA ASP A 148 -3.95 13.03 -10.68
C ASP A 148 -2.47 12.88 -11.03
N GLU A 149 -1.77 14.01 -11.19
CA GLU A 149 -0.38 14.04 -11.65
C GLU A 149 0.54 13.22 -10.74
N GLU A 150 0.30 13.23 -9.44
CA GLU A 150 1.12 12.51 -8.46
C GLU A 150 0.92 10.99 -8.58
N LEU A 151 -0.33 10.54 -8.71
CA LEU A 151 -0.66 9.13 -8.94
C LEU A 151 -0.21 8.64 -10.31
N SER A 152 -0.34 9.45 -11.36
CA SER A 152 0.14 9.09 -12.71
C SER A 152 1.64 8.86 -12.69
N ASN A 153 2.39 9.82 -12.13
CA ASN A 153 3.84 9.71 -11.99
C ASN A 153 4.23 8.49 -11.15
N LEU A 154 3.55 8.23 -10.03
CA LEU A 154 3.81 7.04 -9.21
C LEU A 154 3.60 5.76 -10.02
N VAL A 155 2.45 5.59 -10.65
CA VAL A 155 2.05 4.35 -11.35
C VAL A 155 2.92 4.07 -12.58
N GLU A 156 3.42 5.10 -13.25
CA GLU A 156 4.35 4.97 -14.37
C GLU A 156 5.75 4.48 -13.94
N HIS A 157 6.20 4.82 -12.74
CA HIS A 157 7.57 4.58 -12.28
C HIS A 157 7.74 3.41 -11.31
N ILE A 158 6.65 2.77 -10.86
CA ILE A 158 6.66 1.59 -9.97
C ILE A 158 6.85 0.25 -10.68
#